data_AF-A0A151U4E3-F1
#
_entry.id   AF-A0A151U4E3-F1
#
_cell.length_a   1.000
_cell.length_b   1.000
_cell.length_c   1.000
_cell.angle_alpha   90.00
_cell.angle_beta   90.00
_cell.angle_gamma   90.00
#
_symmetry.space_group_name_H-M   'P 1'
#
loop_
_entity.id
_entity.type
_entity.pdbx_description
1 polymer ?
#
loop_
_entity_poly.entity_id
_entity_poly.type
_entity_poly.pdbx_seq_one_letter_code
_entity_poly.pdbx_strand_id
1 'polypeptide(L)'
;EWRRMFPEASIEHLVRRQSNHNPLFLRCYHQVGRKVDRPFRFQVAWCVHQDYSSLVQRAWQKETGNVYKALCSVQANFMVFNKEMFGNVFEYENILFQEETIWFQKSREKWIRLGIELPLSFMLKQL
;
A
#
# COMPACT_ATOMS: atom_id res chain seq x y z
N GLU A 1 -0.76 -36.58 7.07
CA GLU A 1 -1.60 -36.20 5.90
C GLU A 1 -1.50 -34.75 5.43
N TRP A 2 -1.92 -33.73 6.18
CA TRP A 2 -2.01 -32.35 5.64
C TRP A 2 -0.68 -31.74 5.15
N ARG A 3 0.41 -31.85 5.94
CA ARG A 3 1.75 -31.37 5.52
C ARG A 3 2.30 -32.09 4.27
N ARG A 4 1.80 -33.29 3.96
CA ARG A 4 2.17 -34.04 2.75
C ARG A 4 1.43 -33.53 1.52
N MET A 5 0.22 -32.98 1.70
CA MET A 5 -0.59 -32.40 0.63
C MET A 5 -0.16 -30.97 0.28
N PHE A 6 0.40 -30.23 1.25
CA PHE A 6 0.87 -28.85 1.06
C PHE A 6 2.30 -28.69 1.59
N PRO A 7 3.30 -29.30 0.93
CA PRO A 7 4.71 -29.19 1.36
C PRO A 7 5.21 -27.74 1.39
N GLU A 8 4.63 -26.88 0.55
CA GLU A 8 5.04 -25.47 0.42
C GLU A 8 4.26 -24.52 1.34
N ALA A 9 3.45 -25.08 2.24
CA ALA A 9 2.69 -24.26 3.16
C ALA A 9 3.58 -23.68 4.25
N SER A 10 3.58 -22.35 4.39
CA SER A 10 4.26 -21.65 5.47
C SER A 10 3.26 -20.92 6.37
N ILE A 11 3.64 -20.73 7.64
CA ILE A 11 2.87 -19.94 8.61
C ILE A 11 3.72 -18.74 9.00
N GLU A 12 3.19 -17.54 8.81
CA GLU A 12 3.78 -16.29 9.27
C GLU A 12 2.94 -15.76 10.45
N HIS A 13 3.60 -15.39 11.55
CA HIS A 13 2.93 -14.77 12.69
C HIS A 13 2.89 -13.25 12.47
N LEU A 14 1.69 -12.71 12.25
CA LEU A 14 1.53 -11.28 12.06
C LEU A 14 1.57 -10.55 13.41
N VAL A 15 2.13 -9.35 13.40
CA VAL A 15 2.16 -8.52 14.59
C VAL A 15 0.76 -7.99 14.88
N ARG A 16 0.26 -8.29 16.08
CA ARG A 16 -0.98 -7.82 16.66
C ARG A 16 -1.01 -6.30 16.81
N ARG A 17 -2.00 -5.65 16.20
CA ARG A 17 -2.21 -4.19 16.27
C ARG A 17 -3.14 -3.77 17.42
N GLN A 18 -4.26 -4.47 17.63
CA GLN A 18 -5.32 -4.04 18.58
C GLN A 18 -6.04 -5.19 19.32
N SER A 19 -6.21 -6.37 18.72
CA SER A 19 -6.84 -7.54 19.36
C SER A 19 -5.91 -8.20 20.38
N ASN A 20 -6.40 -9.05 21.28
CA ASN A 20 -5.55 -9.79 22.24
C ASN A 20 -4.75 -10.98 21.65
N HIS A 21 -4.93 -11.27 20.36
CA HIS A 21 -4.38 -12.43 19.67
C HIS A 21 -3.45 -12.04 18.52
N ASN A 22 -2.41 -12.85 18.27
CA ASN A 22 -1.54 -12.70 17.10
C ASN A 22 -2.18 -13.43 15.91
N PRO A 23 -2.52 -12.75 14.80
CA PRO A 23 -3.04 -13.42 13.62
C PRO A 23 -2.00 -14.37 13.02
N LEU A 24 -2.42 -15.58 12.68
CA LEU A 24 -1.61 -16.53 11.92
C LEU A 24 -1.95 -16.40 10.44
N PHE A 25 -0.95 -16.11 9.63
CA PHE A 25 -1.09 -16.04 8.18
C PHE A 25 -0.58 -17.34 7.56
N LEU A 26 -1.51 -18.17 7.13
CA LEU A 26 -1.22 -19.44 6.46
C LEU A 26 -1.11 -19.21 4.95
N ARG A 27 0.07 -19.44 4.40
CA ARG A 27 0.35 -19.36 2.97
C ARG A 27 0.44 -20.78 2.41
N CYS A 28 -0.58 -21.25 1.69
CA CYS A 28 -0.61 -22.62 1.14
C CYS A 28 -0.01 -22.75 -0.28
N TYR A 29 0.49 -21.66 -0.87
CA TYR A 29 1.07 -21.65 -2.21
C TYR A 29 2.10 -20.53 -2.34
N HIS A 30 3.20 -20.78 -3.07
CA HIS A 30 4.07 -19.71 -3.53
C HIS A 30 3.24 -18.85 -4.49
N GLN A 31 3.01 -17.57 -4.15
CA GLN A 31 2.41 -16.64 -5.09
C GLN A 31 3.42 -16.38 -6.21
N VAL A 32 3.53 -17.30 -7.17
CA VAL A 32 4.03 -16.95 -8.50
C VAL A 32 3.09 -15.85 -8.96
N GLY A 33 3.57 -14.62 -8.97
CA GLY A 33 2.78 -13.40 -9.05
C GLY A 33 1.73 -13.47 -10.15
N ARG A 34 0.55 -14.00 -9.83
CA ARG A 34 -0.62 -13.83 -10.66
C ARG A 34 -0.87 -12.35 -10.55
N LYS A 35 -0.65 -11.62 -11.64
CA LYS A 35 -1.29 -10.33 -11.87
C LYS A 35 -2.79 -10.62 -11.75
N VAL A 36 -3.29 -10.58 -10.52
CA VAL A 36 -4.72 -10.49 -10.26
C VAL A 36 -5.15 -9.34 -11.13
N ASP A 37 -6.14 -9.58 -11.98
CA ASP A 37 -6.69 -8.57 -12.86
C ASP A 37 -7.36 -7.51 -11.98
N ARG A 38 -6.54 -6.58 -11.48
CA ARG A 38 -6.96 -5.55 -10.56
C ARG A 38 -7.52 -4.44 -11.44
N PRO A 39 -8.80 -4.07 -11.25
CA PRO A 39 -9.36 -2.97 -11.98
C PRO A 39 -8.54 -1.72 -11.72
N PHE A 40 -8.46 -0.85 -12.73
CA PHE A 40 -7.80 0.44 -12.59
C PHE A 40 -8.38 1.21 -11.41
N ARG A 41 -7.49 1.80 -10.60
CA ARG A 41 -7.85 2.63 -9.46
C ARG A 41 -7.20 3.99 -9.63
N PHE A 42 -8.04 5.01 -9.56
CA PHE A 42 -7.57 6.38 -9.47
C PHE A 42 -6.85 6.60 -8.13
N GLN A 43 -5.72 7.28 -8.15
CA GLN A 43 -5.00 7.68 -6.93
C GLN A 43 -5.05 9.19 -6.75
N VAL A 44 -5.45 9.63 -5.57
CA VAL A 44 -5.57 11.07 -5.23
C VAL A 44 -4.23 11.79 -5.33
N ALA A 45 -3.12 11.08 -5.04
CA ALA A 45 -1.76 11.61 -5.16
C ALA A 45 -1.47 12.17 -6.57
N TRP A 46 -2.13 11.66 -7.62
CA TRP A 46 -1.96 12.17 -8.97
C TRP A 46 -2.39 13.63 -9.10
N CYS A 47 -3.43 14.07 -8.40
CA CYS A 47 -3.92 15.45 -8.46
C CYS A 47 -2.92 16.49 -7.96
N VAL A 48 -1.95 16.08 -7.14
CA VAL A 48 -0.94 16.98 -6.54
C VAL A 48 0.21 17.23 -7.52
N HIS A 49 0.40 16.37 -8.52
CA HIS A 49 1.51 16.49 -9.45
C HIS A 49 1.27 17.60 -10.48
N GLN A 50 2.29 18.43 -10.71
CA GLN A 50 2.22 19.58 -11.63
C GLN A 50 1.75 19.21 -13.05
N ASP A 51 2.16 18.04 -13.54
CA ASP A 51 1.82 17.57 -14.90
C ASP A 51 0.45 16.87 -15.00
N TYR A 52 -0.30 16.74 -13.89
CA TYR A 52 -1.59 16.06 -13.90
C TYR A 52 -2.57 16.68 -14.89
N SER A 53 -2.77 17.99 -14.81
CA SER A 53 -3.76 18.69 -15.64
C SER A 53 -3.42 18.58 -17.13
N SER A 54 -2.14 18.71 -17.48
CA SER A 54 -1.67 18.61 -18.87
C SER A 54 -1.74 17.19 -19.40
N LEU A 55 -1.53 16.17 -18.56
CA LEU A 55 -1.68 14.76 -18.91
C LEU A 55 -3.15 14.42 -19.23
N VAL A 56 -4.10 14.80 -18.36
CA VAL A 56 -5.53 14.56 -18.56
C VAL A 56 -6.00 15.22 -19.85
N GLN A 57 -5.67 16.51 -20.04
CA GLN A 57 -6.10 17.27 -21.19
C GLN A 57 -5.61 16.65 -22.50
N ARG A 58 -4.32 16.30 -22.58
CA ARG A 58 -3.75 15.67 -23.77
C ARG A 58 -4.35 14.29 -24.03
N ALA A 59 -4.50 13.47 -23.00
CA ALA A 59 -5.04 12.12 -23.14
C ALA A 59 -6.51 12.14 -23.58
N TRP A 60 -7.29 13.10 -23.09
CA TRP A 60 -8.71 13.29 -23.43
C TRP A 60 -8.91 13.83 -24.84
N GLN A 61 -8.10 14.81 -25.26
CA GLN A 61 -8.20 15.44 -26.58
C GLN A 61 -7.76 14.52 -27.74
N LYS A 62 -7.02 13.44 -27.43
CA LYS A 62 -6.51 12.49 -28.43
C LYS A 62 -7.63 11.72 -29.14
N GLU A 63 -8.76 11.51 -28.46
CA GLU A 63 -9.82 10.64 -28.93
C GLU A 63 -11.13 11.43 -29.11
N THR A 64 -11.59 11.56 -30.35
CA THR A 64 -12.79 12.34 -30.68
C THR A 64 -13.99 11.45 -30.94
N GLY A 65 -15.14 11.81 -30.36
CA GLY A 65 -16.42 11.16 -30.63
C GLY A 65 -16.71 9.83 -29.91
N ASN A 66 -15.75 9.27 -29.17
CA ASN A 66 -15.96 8.05 -28.37
C ASN A 66 -15.40 8.16 -26.94
N VAL A 67 -16.31 8.34 -25.98
CA VAL A 67 -15.98 8.50 -24.55
C VAL A 67 -15.29 7.27 -23.97
N TYR A 68 -15.68 6.06 -24.38
CA TYR A 68 -15.06 4.83 -23.90
C TYR A 68 -13.59 4.75 -24.32
N LYS A 69 -13.29 5.04 -25.59
CA LYS A 69 -11.91 5.09 -26.07
C LYS A 69 -11.10 6.21 -25.40
N ALA A 70 -11.71 7.38 -25.17
CA ALA A 70 -11.07 8.46 -24.42
C ALA A 70 -10.70 8.02 -23.00
N LEU A 71 -11.60 7.34 -22.28
CA LEU A 71 -11.34 6.79 -20.95
C LEU A 71 -10.24 5.74 -20.96
N CYS A 72 -10.22 4.82 -21.93
CA CYS A 72 -9.14 3.85 -22.07
C CYS A 72 -7.79 4.53 -22.35
N SER A 73 -7.77 5.58 -23.18
CA SER A 73 -6.57 6.38 -23.45
C SER A 73 -6.06 7.06 -22.17
N VAL A 74 -6.95 7.73 -21.43
CA VAL A 74 -6.62 8.37 -20.15
C VAL A 74 -6.05 7.34 -19.17
N GLN A 75 -6.74 6.20 -18.99
CA GLN A 75 -6.29 5.10 -18.14
C GLN A 75 -4.88 4.63 -18.51
N ALA A 76 -4.60 4.38 -19.79
CA ALA A 76 -3.30 3.93 -20.26
C ALA A 76 -2.19 4.95 -19.96
N ASN A 77 -2.44 6.24 -20.22
CA ASN A 77 -1.49 7.31 -19.91
C ASN A 77 -1.21 7.40 -18.40
N PHE A 78 -2.25 7.28 -17.57
CA PHE A 78 -2.08 7.27 -16.11
C PHE A 78 -1.31 6.07 -15.58
N MET A 79 -1.42 4.89 -16.21
CA MET A 79 -0.60 3.74 -15.81
C MET A 79 0.89 3.99 -16.05
N VAL A 80 1.24 4.61 -17.19
CA VAL A 80 2.63 5.00 -17.50
C VAL A 80 3.10 6.07 -16.54
N PHE A 81 2.34 7.16 -16.39
CA PHE A 81 2.63 8.25 -15.48
C PHE A 81 2.81 7.79 -14.04
N ASN A 82 1.93 6.91 -13.55
CA ASN A 82 2.02 6.36 -12.21
C ASN A 82 3.32 5.58 -12.00
N LYS A 83 3.74 4.80 -13.01
CA LYS A 83 5.00 4.06 -12.97
C LYS A 83 6.22 4.99 -13.02
N GLU A 84 6.19 6.03 -13.84
CA GLU A 84 7.31 6.96 -14.01
C GLU A 84 7.51 7.87 -12.80
N MET A 85 6.42 8.41 -12.24
CA MET A 85 6.49 9.39 -11.16
C MET A 85 6.55 8.76 -9.78
N PHE A 86 5.82 7.67 -9.56
CA PHE A 86 5.68 7.08 -8.23
C PHE A 86 6.25 5.66 -8.14
N GLY A 87 6.70 5.08 -9.25
CA GLY A 87 7.27 3.74 -9.27
C GLY A 87 6.30 2.69 -8.72
N ASN A 88 6.83 1.79 -7.89
CA ASN A 88 6.01 0.83 -7.15
C ASN A 88 5.43 1.53 -5.91
N VAL A 89 4.38 2.33 -6.09
CA VAL A 89 3.66 3.04 -4.99
C VAL A 89 3.41 2.10 -3.80
N PHE A 90 3.05 0.84 -4.09
CA PHE A 90 2.80 -0.18 -3.08
C PHE A 90 4.03 -0.52 -2.23
N GLU A 91 5.24 -0.40 -2.78
CA GLU A 91 6.49 -0.64 -2.05
C GLU A 91 6.77 0.49 -1.07
N TYR A 92 6.54 1.75 -1.50
CA TYR A 92 6.67 2.91 -0.61
C TYR A 92 5.59 2.92 0.48
N GLU A 93 4.34 2.62 0.14
CA GLU A 93 3.26 2.45 1.13
C GLU A 93 3.55 1.31 2.10
N ASN A 94 4.10 0.19 1.63
CA ASN A 94 4.51 -0.92 2.50
C ASN A 94 5.66 -0.52 3.43
N ILE A 95 6.65 0.22 2.93
CA ILE A 95 7.77 0.72 3.74
C ILE A 95 7.26 1.68 4.81
N LEU A 96 6.47 2.69 4.44
CA LEU A 96 5.87 3.64 5.40
C LEU A 96 5.02 2.93 6.45
N PHE A 97 4.22 1.95 6.04
CA PHE A 97 3.41 1.15 6.96
C PHE A 97 4.27 0.31 7.92
N GLN A 98 5.37 -0.26 7.43
CA GLN A 98 6.32 -1.00 8.25
C GLN A 98 7.01 -0.06 9.25
N GLU A 99 7.44 1.12 8.80
CA GLU A 99 8.03 2.14 9.65
C GLU A 99 7.06 2.59 10.75
N GLU A 100 5.82 2.94 10.40
CA GLU A 100 4.78 3.32 11.37
C GLU A 100 4.53 2.20 12.39
N THR A 101 4.49 0.94 11.93
CA THR A 101 4.31 -0.22 12.79
C THR A 101 5.49 -0.43 13.73
N ILE A 102 6.72 -0.26 13.24
CA ILE A 102 7.95 -0.33 14.05
C ILE A 102 7.97 0.80 15.09
N TRP A 103 7.62 2.03 14.68
CA TRP A 103 7.58 3.18 15.59
C TRP A 103 6.53 3.02 16.67
N PHE A 104 5.34 2.51 16.31
CA PHE A 104 4.30 2.16 17.27
C PHE A 104 4.77 1.09 18.28
N GLN A 105 5.43 0.03 17.81
CA GLN A 105 6.00 -1.01 18.67
C GLN A 105 7.08 -0.46 19.62
N LYS A 106 8.03 0.32 19.11
CA LYS A 106 9.10 0.94 19.93
C LYS A 106 8.54 1.91 20.96
N SER A 107 7.54 2.70 20.58
CA SER A 107 6.84 3.59 21.51
C SER A 107 6.15 2.77 22.61
N ARG A 108 5.42 1.71 22.26
CA ARG A 108 4.76 0.81 23.24
C ARG A 108 5.76 0.10 24.16
N GLU A 109 6.88 -0.37 23.65
CA GLU A 109 7.93 -1.00 24.46
C GLU A 109 8.52 -0.01 25.46
N LYS A 110 8.81 1.23 25.02
CA LYS A 110 9.24 2.31 25.90
C LYS A 110 8.18 2.64 26.96
N TRP A 111 6.91 2.70 26.58
CA TRP A 111 5.78 2.89 27.49
C TRP A 111 5.67 1.79 28.55
N ILE A 112 5.86 0.52 28.17
CA ILE A 112 5.84 -0.62 29.10
C ILE A 112 7.04 -0.56 30.06
N ARG A 113 8.22 -0.15 29.59
CA ARG A 113 9.44 -0.05 30.41
C ARG A 113 9.45 1.14 31.37
N LEU A 114 8.86 2.27 30.98
CA LEU A 114 8.98 3.56 31.67
C LEU A 114 7.72 4.00 32.41
N GLY A 115 6.76 3.09 32.59
CA GLY A 115 5.56 3.25 33.41
C GLY A 115 5.21 4.70 33.80
N ILE A 116 4.43 5.38 32.96
CA ILE A 116 3.77 6.66 33.29
C ILE A 116 4.72 7.86 33.58
N GLU A 117 5.92 7.92 33.02
CA GLU A 117 6.78 9.14 33.12
C GLU A 117 6.93 9.97 31.83
N LEU A 118 6.15 9.70 30.77
CA LEU A 118 6.20 10.55 29.56
C LEU A 118 4.96 11.44 29.46
N PRO A 119 5.09 12.78 29.66
CA PRO A 119 3.98 13.69 29.51
C PRO A 119 3.46 13.68 28.06
N LEU A 120 2.13 13.78 27.90
CA LEU A 120 1.41 13.79 26.62
C LEU A 120 2.00 14.78 25.59
N SER A 121 2.73 15.81 26.05
CA SER A 121 3.46 16.77 25.21
C SER A 121 4.58 16.15 24.37
N PHE A 122 5.14 15.01 24.77
CA PHE A 122 6.17 14.30 24.01
C PHE A 122 5.57 13.48 22.86
N MET A 123 4.33 13.01 23.01
CA MET A 123 3.62 12.22 21.99
C MET A 123 3.09 13.08 20.84
N LEU A 124 2.76 14.36 21.10
CA LEU A 124 2.21 15.28 20.09
C LEU A 124 3.26 16.02 19.25
N LYS A 125 4.56 15.87 19.55
CA LYS A 125 5.65 16.48 18.77
C LYS A 125 6.25 15.57 17.68
N GLN A 126 5.73 14.35 17.52
CA GLN A 126 6.16 13.39 16.48
C GLN A 126 5.05 12.98 15.51
N LEU A 127 3.92 13.71 15.52
CA LEU A 127 2.93 13.73 14.43
C LEU A 127 3.09 15.06 13.67
#